data_AF-A0A564YNF1-F1
#
_entry.id   AF-A0A564YNF1-F1
#
_cell.length_a   1.000
_cell.length_b   1.000
_cell.length_c   1.000
_cell.angle_alpha   90.00
_cell.angle_beta   90.00
_cell.angle_gamma   90.00
#
_symmetry.space_group_name_H-M   'P 1'
#
loop_
_entity.id
_entity.type
_entity.pdbx_description
1 polymer ?
#
loop_
_entity_poly.entity_id
_entity_poly.type
_entity_poly.pdbx_seq_one_letter_code
_entity_poly.pdbx_strand_id
1 'polypeptide(L)'
;MEKELVEKMEELKKICKETVKAERNCLSQVSTIDWSQAKTHKPKYISEQKKRLNKKLQETFNEAESLQKILLKAQAKILEIQSIENKIKMVKGPKNMRRGVLMSLLQESARSIPMWAADVDQSPPPLCGAIGAPNNLDSNLVAPGDYVAALVPDLECPDAEFVPNESWILAEVISFSREKKNFQVEDVDAEEGKV
;
A
#
# COMPACT_ATOMS: atom_id res chain seq x y z
N MET A 1 13.61 -15.36 -8.50
CA MET A 1 13.72 -14.52 -7.29
C MET A 1 14.77 -13.42 -7.45
N GLU A 2 16.08 -13.63 -7.26
CA GLU A 2 17.04 -12.49 -7.30
C GLU A 2 17.20 -11.83 -8.68
N LYS A 3 17.31 -12.62 -9.77
CA LYS A 3 17.37 -12.06 -11.14
C LYS A 3 16.08 -11.32 -11.53
N GLU A 4 14.95 -11.88 -11.13
CA GLU A 4 13.61 -11.33 -11.35
C GLU A 4 13.42 -10.03 -10.56
N LEU A 5 13.91 -9.95 -9.32
CA LEU A 5 13.92 -8.74 -8.50
C LEU A 5 14.68 -7.60 -9.21
N VAL A 6 15.88 -7.90 -9.74
CA VAL A 6 16.69 -6.91 -10.46
C VAL A 6 15.98 -6.40 -11.72
N GLU A 7 15.35 -7.30 -12.49
CA GLU A 7 14.55 -6.93 -13.66
C GLU A 7 13.39 -6.00 -13.29
N LYS A 8 12.63 -6.34 -12.25
CA LYS A 8 11.51 -5.51 -11.76
C LYS A 8 11.98 -4.16 -11.22
N MET A 9 13.15 -4.10 -10.57
CA MET A 9 13.74 -2.84 -10.14
C MET A 9 14.14 -1.94 -11.31
N GLU A 10 14.66 -2.50 -12.41
CA GLU A 10 14.96 -1.72 -13.62
C GLU A 10 13.68 -1.20 -14.32
N GLU A 11 12.62 -2.02 -14.37
CA GLU A 11 11.29 -1.57 -14.81
C GLU A 11 10.79 -0.39 -13.97
N LEU A 12 10.89 -0.48 -12.64
CA LEU A 12 10.48 0.59 -11.73
C LEU A 12 11.30 1.87 -11.98
N LYS A 13 12.63 1.77 -12.13
CA LYS A 13 13.48 2.93 -12.45
C LYS A 13 13.03 3.63 -13.73
N LYS A 14 12.65 2.87 -14.77
CA LYS A 14 12.12 3.44 -16.01
C LYS A 14 10.81 4.20 -15.75
N ILE A 15 9.87 3.59 -15.03
CA ILE A 15 8.60 4.23 -14.67
C ILE A 15 8.85 5.51 -13.87
N CYS A 16 9.73 5.51 -12.87
CA CYS A 16 10.05 6.71 -12.09
C CYS A 16 10.58 7.86 -12.95
N LYS A 17 11.41 7.57 -13.97
CA LYS A 17 11.87 8.60 -14.93
C LYS A 17 10.72 9.18 -15.74
N GLU A 18 9.78 8.34 -16.17
CA GLU A 18 8.56 8.76 -16.87
C GLU A 18 7.67 9.62 -15.97
N THR A 19 7.47 9.22 -14.71
CA THR A 19 6.70 9.97 -13.69
C THR A 19 7.26 11.37 -13.50
N VAL A 20 8.58 11.50 -13.25
CA VAL A 20 9.22 12.80 -13.02
C VAL A 20 9.09 13.72 -14.24
N LYS A 21 9.14 13.16 -15.45
CA LYS A 21 8.92 13.94 -16.68
C LYS A 21 7.46 14.41 -16.79
N ALA A 22 6.50 13.52 -16.53
CA ALA A 22 5.07 13.83 -16.58
C ALA A 22 4.69 14.87 -15.52
N GLU A 23 5.24 14.77 -14.30
CA GLU A 23 5.02 15.71 -13.21
C GLU A 23 5.50 17.13 -13.58
N ARG A 24 6.72 17.26 -14.12
CA ARG A 24 7.24 18.55 -14.57
C ARG A 24 6.36 19.18 -15.65
N ASN A 25 5.86 18.38 -16.58
CA ASN A 25 4.95 18.87 -17.62
C ASN A 25 3.64 19.38 -17.01
N CYS A 26 3.02 18.59 -16.12
CA CYS A 26 1.78 18.96 -15.44
C CYS A 26 1.95 20.26 -14.63
N LEU A 27 3.05 20.40 -13.86
CA LEU A 27 3.35 21.62 -13.10
C LEU A 27 3.53 22.85 -14.00
N SER A 28 4.17 22.68 -15.16
CA SER A 28 4.34 23.76 -16.13
C SER A 28 3.00 24.22 -16.73
N GLN A 29 2.07 23.29 -16.96
CA GLN A 29 0.74 23.58 -17.46
C GLN A 29 -0.12 24.32 -16.43
N VAL A 30 -0.15 23.82 -15.19
CA VAL A 30 -0.89 24.44 -14.07
C VAL A 30 -0.42 25.88 -13.85
N SER A 31 0.89 26.11 -13.77
CA SER A 31 1.45 27.45 -13.62
C SER A 31 1.09 28.39 -14.79
N THR A 32 0.97 27.86 -16.01
CA THR A 32 0.53 28.65 -17.17
C THR A 32 -0.97 28.97 -17.12
N ILE A 33 -1.79 28.17 -16.44
CA ILE A 33 -3.21 28.50 -16.18
C ILE A 33 -3.30 29.63 -15.16
N ASP A 34 -2.60 29.53 -14.02
CA ASP A 34 -2.61 30.55 -12.96
C ASP A 34 -2.20 31.93 -13.50
N TRP A 35 -1.12 31.96 -14.30
CA TRP A 35 -0.66 33.19 -14.97
C TRP A 35 -1.67 33.77 -15.96
N SER A 36 -2.48 32.92 -16.60
CA SER A 36 -3.49 33.37 -17.56
C SER A 36 -4.74 33.95 -16.89
N GLN A 37 -5.09 33.46 -15.69
CA GLN A 37 -6.20 34.02 -14.91
C GLN A 37 -5.83 35.39 -14.31
N ALA A 38 -4.59 35.56 -13.84
CA ALA A 38 -4.10 36.82 -13.27
C ALA A 38 -4.13 38.04 -14.22
N LYS A 39 -4.24 37.82 -15.54
CA LYS A 39 -4.16 38.87 -16.59
C LYS A 39 -5.52 39.29 -17.17
N THR A 40 -6.65 38.75 -16.69
CA THR A 40 -7.97 38.99 -17.32
C THR A 40 -8.75 40.17 -16.72
N HIS A 41 -8.65 41.35 -17.36
CA HIS A 41 -9.48 42.53 -17.08
C HIS A 41 -9.86 43.30 -18.36
N LYS A 42 -10.64 42.75 -19.30
CA LYS A 42 -11.39 43.55 -20.31
C LYS A 42 -12.72 42.89 -20.73
N PRO A 43 -13.86 43.59 -20.66
CA PRO A 43 -15.20 43.00 -20.81
C PRO A 43 -15.65 42.66 -22.25
N LYS A 44 -14.91 43.06 -23.29
CA LYS A 44 -15.39 42.94 -24.70
C LYS A 44 -15.24 41.56 -25.36
N TYR A 45 -14.54 40.59 -24.76
CA TYR A 45 -14.24 39.27 -25.39
C TYR A 45 -14.44 38.06 -24.45
N ILE A 46 -15.39 38.15 -23.52
CA ILE A 46 -15.58 37.17 -22.43
C ILE A 46 -15.87 35.74 -22.95
N SER A 47 -16.67 35.57 -24.01
CA SER A 47 -17.08 34.23 -24.47
C SER A 47 -15.94 33.44 -25.12
N GLU A 48 -15.10 34.09 -25.93
CA GLU A 48 -13.97 33.45 -26.59
C GLU A 48 -12.84 33.14 -25.61
N GLN A 49 -12.61 34.04 -24.65
CA GLN A 49 -11.68 33.80 -23.54
C GLN A 49 -12.12 32.61 -22.68
N LYS A 50 -13.43 32.51 -22.37
CA LYS A 50 -13.99 31.37 -21.62
C LYS A 50 -13.81 30.05 -22.36
N LYS A 51 -14.04 30.01 -23.68
CA LYS A 51 -13.80 28.81 -24.50
C LYS A 51 -12.34 28.37 -24.48
N ARG A 52 -11.40 29.32 -24.62
CA ARG A 52 -9.95 29.04 -24.57
C ARG A 52 -9.53 28.53 -23.18
N LEU A 53 -10.03 29.14 -22.11
CA LEU A 53 -9.74 28.70 -20.74
C LEU A 53 -10.28 27.29 -20.48
N ASN A 54 -11.53 27.01 -20.86
CA ASN A 54 -12.13 25.68 -20.72
C ASN A 54 -11.32 24.61 -21.46
N LYS A 55 -10.86 24.91 -22.69
CA LYS A 55 -10.01 23.99 -23.45
C LYS A 55 -8.71 23.68 -22.69
N LYS A 56 -8.06 24.71 -22.17
CA LYS A 56 -6.80 24.55 -21.42
C LYS A 56 -6.99 23.78 -20.11
N LEU A 57 -8.10 24.03 -19.42
CA LEU A 57 -8.45 23.33 -18.18
C LEU A 57 -8.70 21.83 -18.46
N GLN A 58 -9.37 21.51 -19.57
CA GLN A 58 -9.55 20.12 -20.01
C GLN A 58 -8.21 19.43 -20.35
N GLU A 59 -7.30 20.13 -21.05
CA GLU A 59 -5.97 19.60 -21.37
C GLU A 59 -5.17 19.30 -20.10
N THR A 60 -5.15 20.22 -19.13
CA THR A 60 -4.48 20.00 -17.83
C THR A 60 -5.14 18.89 -17.02
N PHE A 61 -6.46 18.77 -17.06
CA PHE A 61 -7.17 17.66 -16.40
C PHE A 61 -6.75 16.30 -16.97
N ASN A 62 -6.73 16.17 -18.30
CA ASN A 62 -6.30 14.94 -18.97
C ASN A 62 -4.82 14.60 -18.64
N GLU A 63 -3.95 15.61 -18.52
CA GLU A 63 -2.56 15.40 -18.11
C GLU A 63 -2.43 14.95 -16.65
N ALA A 64 -3.22 15.52 -15.75
CA ALA A 64 -3.27 15.11 -14.34
C ALA A 64 -3.75 13.66 -14.19
N GLU A 65 -4.79 13.25 -14.94
CA GLU A 65 -5.24 11.85 -14.98
C GLU A 65 -4.14 10.91 -15.51
N SER A 66 -3.40 11.33 -16.54
CA SER A 66 -2.29 10.56 -17.08
C SER A 66 -1.18 10.38 -16.04
N LEU A 67 -0.84 11.44 -15.31
CA LEU A 67 0.13 11.38 -14.21
C LEU A 67 -0.33 10.44 -13.10
N GLN A 68 -1.61 10.52 -12.69
CA GLN A 68 -2.19 9.61 -11.71
C GLN A 68 -2.04 8.14 -12.14
N LYS A 69 -2.33 7.81 -13.40
CA LYS A 69 -2.18 6.44 -13.94
C LYS A 69 -0.74 5.95 -13.88
N ILE A 70 0.25 6.82 -14.17
CA ILE A 70 1.67 6.46 -14.09
C ILE A 70 2.08 6.23 -12.62
N LEU A 71 1.62 7.08 -11.69
CA LEU A 71 1.88 6.91 -10.25
C LEU A 71 1.31 5.59 -9.72
N LEU A 72 0.06 5.26 -10.07
CA LEU A 72 -0.57 3.99 -9.71
C LEU A 72 0.20 2.79 -10.26
N LYS A 73 0.70 2.89 -11.51
CA LYS A 73 1.55 1.86 -12.11
C LYS A 73 2.87 1.69 -11.36
N ALA A 74 3.49 2.79 -10.93
CA ALA A 74 4.71 2.76 -10.12
C ALA A 74 4.46 2.09 -8.76
N GLN A 75 3.37 2.46 -8.09
CA GLN A 75 2.96 1.87 -6.82
C GLN A 75 2.71 0.35 -6.95
N ALA A 76 1.97 -0.08 -7.98
CA ALA A 76 1.74 -1.51 -8.23
C ALA A 76 3.07 -2.27 -8.43
N LYS A 77 4.03 -1.67 -9.14
CA LYS A 77 5.36 -2.26 -9.33
C LYS A 77 6.15 -2.36 -8.03
N ILE A 78 6.05 -1.38 -7.14
CA ILE A 78 6.66 -1.42 -5.80
C ILE A 78 6.08 -2.59 -4.99
N LEU A 79 4.76 -2.81 -5.04
CA LEU A 79 4.12 -3.93 -4.35
C LEU A 79 4.56 -5.30 -4.88
N GLU A 80 4.74 -5.44 -6.20
CA GLU A 80 5.32 -6.65 -6.81
C GLU A 80 6.74 -6.91 -6.27
N ILE A 81 7.58 -5.87 -6.19
CA ILE A 81 8.95 -5.95 -5.67
C ILE A 81 8.95 -6.36 -4.21
N GLN A 82 8.15 -5.69 -3.37
CA GLN A 82 8.01 -6.01 -1.94
C GLN A 82 7.54 -7.45 -1.72
N SER A 83 6.61 -7.95 -2.55
CA SER A 83 6.18 -9.36 -2.49
C SER A 83 7.35 -10.32 -2.77
N ILE A 84 8.21 -10.02 -3.74
CA ILE A 84 9.40 -10.83 -4.05
C ILE A 84 10.43 -10.73 -2.92
N GLU A 85 10.67 -9.54 -2.38
CA GLU A 85 11.59 -9.32 -1.25
C GLU A 85 11.13 -10.07 -0.01
N ASN A 86 9.83 -10.03 0.31
CA ASN A 86 9.25 -10.78 1.42
C ASN A 86 9.43 -12.29 1.21
N LYS A 87 9.18 -12.83 0.01
CA LYS A 87 9.44 -14.24 -0.29
C LYS A 87 10.92 -14.63 -0.10
N ILE A 88 11.84 -13.76 -0.51
CA ILE A 88 13.28 -13.98 -0.28
C ILE A 88 13.59 -13.95 1.22
N LYS A 89 13.01 -13.00 1.96
CA LYS A 89 13.17 -12.87 3.41
C LYS A 89 12.62 -14.08 4.16
N MET A 90 11.48 -14.64 3.78
CA MET A 90 10.95 -15.87 4.41
C MET A 90 11.90 -17.08 4.22
N VAL A 91 12.60 -17.15 3.08
CA VAL A 91 13.48 -18.28 2.77
C VAL A 91 14.90 -18.11 3.34
N LYS A 92 15.43 -16.88 3.33
CA LYS A 92 16.84 -16.58 3.62
C LYS A 92 17.05 -15.61 4.79
N GLY A 93 15.98 -15.03 5.33
CA GLY A 93 16.04 -14.02 6.37
C GLY A 93 16.50 -14.58 7.71
N PRO A 94 17.07 -13.72 8.57
CA PRO A 94 17.38 -14.11 9.94
C PRO A 94 16.08 -14.46 10.67
N LYS A 95 16.04 -15.66 11.27
CA LYS A 95 14.88 -16.12 12.05
C LYS A 95 14.73 -15.38 13.37
N ASN A 96 15.85 -14.94 13.94
CA ASN A 96 15.87 -14.25 15.22
C ASN A 96 16.38 -12.82 15.03
N MET A 97 15.63 -11.88 15.58
CA MET A 97 15.94 -10.46 15.55
C MET A 97 15.93 -9.93 16.98
N ARG A 98 16.87 -9.03 17.32
CA ARG A 98 16.74 -8.28 18.58
C ARG A 98 15.49 -7.41 18.52
N ARG A 99 14.72 -7.37 19.61
CA ARG A 99 13.47 -6.60 19.72
C ARG A 99 13.56 -5.17 19.17
N GLY A 100 14.65 -4.44 19.45
CA GLY A 100 14.84 -3.08 18.93
C GLY A 100 14.91 -2.99 17.39
N VAL A 101 15.54 -3.97 16.75
CA VAL A 101 15.62 -4.06 15.28
C VAL A 101 14.27 -4.51 14.72
N LEU A 102 13.61 -5.47 15.37
CA LEU A 102 12.27 -5.92 15.00
C LEU A 102 11.28 -4.75 14.99
N MET A 103 11.23 -3.98 16.07
CA MET A 103 10.36 -2.80 16.18
C MET A 103 10.64 -1.76 15.08
N SER A 104 11.91 -1.59 14.69
CA SER A 104 12.28 -0.67 13.62
C SER A 104 11.75 -1.17 12.26
N LEU A 105 11.84 -2.47 11.99
CA LEU A 105 11.30 -3.10 10.79
C LEU A 105 9.77 -3.04 10.75
N LEU A 106 9.09 -3.24 11.88
CA LEU A 106 7.63 -3.10 11.97
C LEU A 106 7.18 -1.66 11.67
N GLN A 107 7.90 -0.67 12.20
CA GLN A 107 7.64 0.74 11.89
C GLN A 107 7.87 1.05 10.41
N GLU A 108 8.92 0.51 9.81
CA GLU A 108 9.20 0.67 8.38
C GLU A 108 8.12 -0.02 7.52
N SER A 109 7.70 -1.22 7.89
CA SER A 109 6.60 -1.95 7.25
C SER A 109 5.28 -1.17 7.33
N ALA A 110 4.97 -0.53 8.46
CA ALA A 110 3.78 0.29 8.60
C ALA A 110 3.85 1.55 7.71
N ARG A 111 5.03 2.17 7.56
CA ARG A 111 5.24 3.34 6.69
C ARG A 111 5.14 3.01 5.20
N SER A 112 5.45 1.77 4.82
CA SER A 112 5.46 1.34 3.43
C SER A 112 4.12 0.80 2.93
N ILE A 113 3.07 0.78 3.80
CA ILE A 113 1.71 0.43 3.41
C ILE A 113 1.24 1.36 2.28
N PRO A 114 0.78 0.82 1.13
CA PRO A 114 0.35 1.63 0.00
C PRO A 114 -0.91 2.43 0.35
N MET A 115 -0.92 3.70 -0.05
CA MET A 115 -2.13 4.50 -0.02
C MET A 115 -3.11 4.01 -1.09
N TRP A 116 -4.38 3.85 -0.74
CA TRP A 116 -5.42 3.63 -1.73
C TRP A 116 -5.76 4.95 -2.45
N ALA A 117 -5.67 4.96 -3.78
CA ALA A 117 -6.05 6.07 -4.64
C ALA A 117 -6.99 5.60 -5.77
N ALA A 118 -8.26 5.97 -5.66
CA ALA A 118 -9.33 5.57 -6.57
C ALA A 118 -9.68 6.63 -7.62
N ASP A 119 -10.47 6.23 -8.63
CA ASP A 119 -11.21 7.16 -9.48
C ASP A 119 -12.43 7.72 -8.74
N VAL A 120 -13.02 8.78 -9.31
CA VAL A 120 -14.26 9.39 -8.80
C VAL A 120 -15.35 8.31 -8.76
N ASP A 121 -16.08 8.22 -7.65
CA ASP A 121 -17.19 7.28 -7.37
C ASP A 121 -16.82 5.83 -7.03
N GLN A 122 -15.54 5.51 -6.82
CA GLN A 122 -15.14 4.19 -6.31
C GLN A 122 -15.09 4.15 -4.77
N SER A 123 -15.67 3.10 -4.20
CA SER A 123 -15.58 2.83 -2.76
C SER A 123 -14.28 2.11 -2.40
N PRO A 124 -13.72 2.34 -1.20
CA PRO A 124 -12.53 1.62 -0.75
C PRO A 124 -12.78 0.10 -0.69
N PRO A 125 -11.82 -0.71 -1.17
CA PRO A 125 -11.96 -2.16 -1.15
C PRO A 125 -11.85 -2.70 0.29
N PRO A 126 -12.23 -3.97 0.53
CA PRO A 126 -11.99 -4.63 1.82
C PRO A 126 -10.52 -4.56 2.24
N LEU A 127 -10.29 -4.48 3.55
CA LEU A 127 -8.97 -4.34 4.19
C LEU A 127 -8.26 -3.00 3.90
N CYS A 128 -8.91 -2.07 3.18
CA CYS A 128 -8.43 -0.71 3.05
C CYS A 128 -8.73 0.09 4.32
N GLY A 129 -7.71 0.34 5.14
CA GLY A 129 -7.87 1.12 6.38
C GLY A 129 -8.85 0.45 7.34
N ALA A 130 -9.95 1.13 7.68
CA ALA A 130 -10.96 0.62 8.60
C ALA A 130 -12.04 -0.26 7.92
N ILE A 131 -11.97 -0.46 6.60
CA ILE A 131 -12.94 -1.31 5.89
C ILE A 131 -12.67 -2.77 6.22
N GLY A 132 -13.63 -3.43 6.86
CA GLY A 132 -13.52 -4.82 7.30
C GLY A 132 -13.34 -5.83 6.16
N ALA A 133 -12.91 -7.04 6.52
CA ALA A 133 -12.92 -8.19 5.62
C ALA A 133 -14.37 -8.55 5.24
N PRO A 134 -14.61 -9.10 4.03
CA PRO A 134 -15.92 -9.61 3.67
C PRO A 134 -16.30 -10.85 4.50
N ASN A 135 -17.60 -11.09 4.65
CA ASN A 135 -18.14 -12.16 5.51
C ASN A 135 -17.77 -13.58 5.06
N ASN A 136 -17.50 -13.77 3.77
CA ASN A 136 -16.86 -14.97 3.25
C ASN A 136 -15.35 -14.75 3.30
N LEU A 137 -14.69 -15.34 4.30
CA LEU A 137 -13.24 -15.43 4.33
C LEU A 137 -12.77 -16.39 3.22
N ASP A 138 -12.88 -15.95 1.97
CA ASP A 138 -12.26 -16.63 0.85
C ASP A 138 -10.75 -16.51 1.06
N SER A 139 -10.05 -17.64 1.04
CA SER A 139 -8.61 -17.75 1.25
C SER A 139 -7.74 -16.90 0.30
N ASN A 140 -8.35 -16.15 -0.61
CA ASN A 140 -7.70 -15.21 -1.49
C ASN A 140 -7.38 -13.89 -0.78
N LEU A 141 -7.97 -13.62 0.38
CA LEU A 141 -7.78 -12.38 1.14
C LEU A 141 -6.58 -12.41 2.08
N VAL A 142 -6.11 -13.61 2.44
CA VAL A 142 -5.02 -13.80 3.40
C VAL A 142 -4.04 -14.81 2.79
N ALA A 143 -2.82 -14.36 2.58
CA ALA A 143 -1.73 -15.16 2.03
C ALA A 143 -0.68 -15.47 3.12
N PRO A 144 0.14 -16.53 2.93
CA PRO A 144 1.35 -16.71 3.72
C PRO A 144 2.24 -15.47 3.66
N GLY A 145 2.71 -15.01 4.82
CA GLY A 145 3.48 -13.79 5.00
C GLY A 145 2.66 -12.55 5.39
N ASP A 146 1.33 -12.63 5.38
CA ASP A 146 0.49 -11.52 5.85
C ASP A 146 0.53 -11.41 7.37
N TYR A 147 0.57 -10.17 7.87
CA TYR A 147 0.46 -9.89 9.29
C TYR A 147 -1.00 -9.82 9.72
N VAL A 148 -1.31 -10.48 10.83
CA VAL A 148 -2.65 -10.54 11.43
C VAL A 148 -2.59 -10.27 12.93
N ALA A 149 -3.70 -9.74 13.45
CA ALA A 149 -3.95 -9.81 14.88
C ALA A 149 -4.51 -11.22 15.17
N ALA A 150 -3.82 -12.00 15.98
CA ALA A 150 -4.26 -13.33 16.39
C ALA A 150 -4.66 -13.31 17.87
N LEU A 151 -5.84 -13.84 18.17
CA LEU A 151 -6.33 -14.01 19.54
C LEU A 151 -5.82 -15.33 20.08
N VAL A 152 -4.94 -15.29 21.08
CA VAL A 152 -4.32 -16.48 21.68
C VAL A 152 -4.68 -16.59 23.16
N PRO A 153 -4.88 -17.81 23.69
CA PRO A 153 -5.02 -18.02 25.12
C PRO A 153 -3.75 -17.58 25.86
N ASP A 154 -3.92 -16.83 26.93
CA ASP A 154 -2.88 -16.42 27.87
C ASP A 154 -2.56 -17.60 28.80
N LEU A 155 -1.33 -18.10 28.66
CA LEU A 155 -0.84 -19.27 29.39
C LEU A 155 -0.30 -18.89 30.78
N GLU A 156 -0.20 -17.60 31.12
CA GLU A 156 0.46 -17.14 32.35
C GLU A 156 -0.47 -17.12 33.58
N CYS A 157 -1.80 -17.25 33.41
CA CYS A 157 -2.77 -17.27 34.52
C CYS A 157 -3.83 -18.39 34.39
N PRO A 158 -3.51 -19.65 34.76
CA PRO A 158 -4.43 -20.79 34.64
C PRO A 158 -5.62 -20.74 35.62
N ASP A 159 -5.51 -20.01 36.74
CA ASP A 159 -6.44 -20.06 37.87
C ASP A 159 -7.38 -18.83 37.98
N ALA A 160 -7.42 -17.96 36.97
CA ALA A 160 -8.34 -16.82 36.97
C ALA A 160 -9.78 -17.29 36.66
N GLU A 161 -10.61 -17.39 37.70
CA GLU A 161 -12.00 -17.89 37.65
C GLU A 161 -12.97 -17.12 36.71
N PHE A 162 -12.54 -16.02 36.10
CA PHE A 162 -13.39 -15.23 35.20
C PHE A 162 -12.58 -14.67 34.02
N VAL A 163 -13.07 -15.02 32.82
CA VAL A 163 -12.58 -14.68 31.45
C VAL A 163 -11.46 -15.62 30.98
N PRO A 164 -11.56 -16.24 29.78
CA PRO A 164 -10.39 -16.82 29.16
C PRO A 164 -9.46 -15.63 28.90
N ASN A 165 -8.39 -15.52 29.68
CA ASN A 165 -7.37 -14.50 29.47
C ASN A 165 -6.88 -14.72 28.04
N GLU A 166 -7.36 -13.93 27.08
CA GLU A 166 -7.01 -14.05 25.68
C GLU A 166 -6.31 -12.75 25.29
N SER A 167 -5.12 -12.87 24.72
CA SER A 167 -4.32 -11.72 24.31
C SER A 167 -4.27 -11.65 22.80
N TRP A 168 -4.36 -10.42 22.26
CA TRP A 168 -4.13 -10.19 20.84
C TRP A 168 -2.64 -9.99 20.60
N ILE A 169 -2.06 -10.86 19.78
CA ILE A 169 -0.67 -10.75 19.34
C ILE A 169 -0.59 -10.36 17.87
N LEU A 170 0.52 -9.73 17.49
CA LEU A 170 0.86 -9.56 16.08
C LEU A 170 1.54 -10.85 15.59
N ALA A 171 0.93 -11.52 14.63
CA ALA A 171 1.42 -12.78 14.10
C ALA A 171 1.54 -12.74 12.58
N GLU A 172 2.44 -13.55 12.02
CA GLU A 172 2.59 -13.77 10.59
C GLU A 172 1.87 -15.07 10.18
N VAL A 173 1.13 -15.03 9.08
CA VAL A 173 0.44 -16.22 8.55
C VAL A 173 1.44 -17.15 7.88
N ILE A 174 1.51 -18.40 8.33
CA ILE A 174 2.34 -19.45 7.71
C ILE A 174 1.53 -20.23 6.68
N SER A 175 0.33 -20.67 7.05
CA SER A 175 -0.53 -21.44 6.17
C SER A 175 -1.99 -21.37 6.61
N PHE A 176 -2.91 -21.72 5.69
CA PHE A 176 -4.34 -21.83 5.97
C PHE A 176 -4.85 -23.19 5.48
N SER A 177 -5.45 -23.97 6.38
CA SER A 177 -6.13 -25.22 6.00
C SER A 177 -7.59 -24.94 5.71
N ARG A 178 -7.99 -25.07 4.44
CA ARG A 178 -9.39 -24.88 4.01
C ARG A 178 -10.34 -25.92 4.63
N GLU A 179 -9.85 -27.15 4.82
CA GLU A 179 -10.65 -28.25 5.39
C GLU A 179 -11.01 -28.00 6.85
N LYS A 180 -10.02 -27.56 7.64
CA LYS A 180 -10.17 -27.30 9.08
C LYS A 180 -10.58 -25.87 9.41
N LYS A 181 -10.59 -24.98 8.41
CA LYS A 181 -10.81 -23.54 8.56
C LYS A 181 -9.93 -22.91 9.64
N ASN A 182 -8.68 -23.36 9.74
CA ASN A 182 -7.73 -22.86 10.72
C ASN A 182 -6.51 -22.24 10.04
N PHE A 183 -6.00 -21.18 10.68
CA PHE A 183 -4.73 -20.55 10.30
C PHE A 183 -3.63 -21.11 11.18
N GLN A 184 -2.50 -21.39 10.57
CA GLN A 184 -1.23 -21.51 11.27
C GLN A 184 -0.55 -20.15 11.21
N VAL A 185 -0.27 -19.59 12.38
CA VAL A 185 0.38 -18.29 12.52
C VAL A 185 1.59 -18.42 13.44
N GLU A 186 2.58 -17.57 13.25
CA GLU A 186 3.79 -17.48 14.06
C GLU A 186 3.86 -16.11 14.73
N ASP A 187 4.14 -16.05 16.03
CA ASP A 187 4.30 -14.79 16.75
C ASP A 187 5.56 -14.07 16.27
N VAL A 188 5.40 -12.80 15.92
CA VAL A 188 6.47 -11.97 15.35
C VAL A 188 7.56 -11.61 16.38
N ASP A 189 7.25 -11.61 17.68
CA ASP A 189 8.21 -11.35 18.78
C ASP A 189 8.59 -12.64 19.54
N ALA A 190 8.33 -13.83 18.98
CA ALA A 190 8.76 -15.08 19.59
C ALA A 190 10.29 -15.19 19.62
N GLU A 191 10.88 -15.04 20.81
CA GLU A 191 12.28 -15.40 21.03
C GLU A 191 12.43 -16.93 20.96
N GLU A 192 13.20 -17.46 19.99
CA GLU A 192 13.56 -18.88 19.95
C GLU A 192 14.16 -19.29 21.32
N GLY A 193 13.43 -20.11 22.08
CA GLY A 193 13.89 -20.67 23.37
C GLY A 193 12.96 -20.48 24.57
N LYS A 194 11.83 -19.77 24.44
CA LYS A 194 10.75 -19.84 25.43
C LYS A 194 9.71 -20.85 24.98
N VAL A 195 9.99 -22.12 25.28
CA VAL A 195 9.00 -23.21 25.35
C VAL A 195 8.70 -23.46 26.82
#